data_AF-A0A2V7YLW9-F1
#
_entry.id   AF-A0A2V7YLW9-F1
#
_cell.length_a   1.000
_cell.length_b   1.000
_cell.length_c   1.000
_cell.angle_alpha   90.00
_cell.angle_beta   90.00
_cell.angle_gamma   90.00
#
_symmetry.space_group_name_H-M   'P 1'
#
loop_
_entity.id
_entity.type
_entity.pdbx_description
1 polymer ?
#
loop_
_entity_poly.entity_id
_entity_poly.type
_entity_poly.pdbx_seq_one_letter_code
_entity_poly.pdbx_strand_id
1 'polypeptide(L)'
;MRDAATSIPSNIAEGQGRYSLRDFRHFLREARGSGHELETRILIAERQGYISAEESCRLVTDTLRVLQLINGLIRHIDQRLSSSRPTANGERPT
;
A
#
# COMPACT_ATOMS: atom_id res chain seq x y z
N MET A 1 -10.59 -12.20 -6.86
CA MET A 1 -10.71 -10.73 -6.70
C MET A 1 -11.08 -10.33 -5.30
N ARG A 2 -12.16 -10.90 -4.72
CA ARG A 2 -12.65 -10.59 -3.37
C ARG A 2 -11.55 -10.52 -2.32
N ASP A 3 -10.74 -11.57 -2.20
CA ASP A 3 -9.69 -11.63 -1.15
C ASP A 3 -8.63 -10.53 -1.30
N ALA A 4 -8.22 -10.23 -2.54
CA ALA A 4 -7.24 -9.16 -2.79
C ALA A 4 -7.84 -7.78 -2.44
N ALA A 5 -9.10 -7.55 -2.82
CA ALA A 5 -9.80 -6.30 -2.54
C ALA A 5 -10.06 -6.09 -1.03
N THR A 6 -10.43 -7.14 -0.29
CA THR A 6 -10.66 -7.07 1.17
C THR A 6 -9.36 -7.02 1.95
N SER A 7 -8.28 -7.62 1.44
CA SER A 7 -6.93 -7.58 2.05
C SER A 7 -6.35 -6.16 2.13
N ILE A 8 -6.66 -5.27 1.18
CA ILE A 8 -6.18 -3.88 1.19
C ILE A 8 -6.62 -3.13 2.47
N PRO A 9 -7.93 -2.96 2.76
CA PRO A 9 -8.36 -2.28 3.99
C PRO A 9 -8.00 -3.07 5.25
N SER A 10 -8.01 -4.42 5.22
CA SER A 10 -7.61 -5.24 6.37
C SER A 10 -6.17 -4.98 6.78
N ASN A 11 -5.22 -4.98 5.85
CA ASN A 11 -3.82 -4.68 6.13
C ASN A 11 -3.64 -3.24 6.63
N ILE A 12 -4.33 -2.26 6.05
CA ILE A 12 -4.27 -0.86 6.52
C ILE A 12 -4.74 -0.76 7.98
N ALA A 13 -5.88 -1.38 8.31
CA ALA A 13 -6.46 -1.35 9.65
C ALA A 13 -5.58 -2.09 10.66
N GLU A 14 -5.08 -3.28 10.29
CA GLU A 14 -4.20 -4.07 11.15
C GLU A 14 -2.90 -3.31 11.45
N GLY A 15 -2.29 -2.72 10.41
CA GLY A 15 -1.07 -1.92 10.56
C GLY A 15 -1.26 -0.68 11.44
N GLN A 16 -2.39 0.02 11.31
CA GLN A 16 -2.75 1.14 12.19
C GLN A 16 -2.90 0.72 13.66
N GLY A 17 -3.38 -0.51 13.91
CA GLY A 17 -3.51 -1.05 15.26
C GLY A 17 -2.19 -1.51 15.91
N ARG A 18 -1.05 -1.47 15.21
CA ARG A 18 0.26 -1.86 15.74
C ARG A 18 0.97 -0.69 16.44
N TYR A 19 1.95 -1.02 17.28
CA TYR A 19 2.62 -0.06 18.15
C TYR A 19 3.72 0.77 17.49
N SER A 20 4.22 0.40 16.30
CA SER A 20 5.34 1.08 15.65
C SER A 20 5.05 1.54 14.22
N LEU A 21 5.67 2.66 13.83
CA LEU A 21 5.65 3.16 12.45
C LEU A 21 6.29 2.18 11.46
N ARG A 22 7.23 1.33 11.92
CA ARG A 22 7.86 0.30 11.07
C ARG A 22 6.86 -0.79 10.73
N ASP A 23 6.10 -1.26 11.72
CA ASP A 23 5.05 -2.26 11.52
C ASP A 23 3.97 -1.70 10.62
N PHE A 24 3.49 -0.48 10.92
CA PHE A 24 2.48 0.13 10.08
C PHE A 24 2.92 0.24 8.62
N ARG A 25 4.17 0.65 8.38
CA ARG A 25 4.74 0.68 7.03
C ARG A 25 4.82 -0.70 6.37
N HIS A 26 5.16 -1.75 7.12
CA HIS A 26 5.16 -3.12 6.59
C HIS A 26 3.77 -3.51 6.09
N PHE A 27 2.74 -3.33 6.91
CA PHE A 27 1.35 -3.61 6.53
C PHE A 27 0.87 -2.76 5.34
N LEU A 28 1.28 -1.49 5.25
CA LEU A 28 0.97 -0.67 4.06
C LEU A 28 1.58 -1.23 2.77
N ARG A 29 2.73 -1.90 2.85
CA ARG A 29 3.35 -2.57 1.69
C ARG A 29 2.58 -3.83 1.30
N GLU A 30 2.07 -4.59 2.27
CA GLU A 30 1.19 -5.75 2.02
C GLU A 30 -0.14 -5.30 1.37
N ALA A 31 -0.74 -4.22 1.88
CA ALA A 31 -1.91 -3.59 1.27
C ALA A 31 -1.63 -3.15 -0.18
N ARG A 32 -0.45 -2.56 -0.42
CA ARG A 32 -0.01 -2.17 -1.76
C ARG A 32 0.16 -3.38 -2.68
N GLY A 33 0.74 -4.48 -2.19
CA GLY A 33 0.88 -5.73 -2.94
C GLY A 33 -0.49 -6.27 -3.37
N SER A 34 -1.43 -6.33 -2.42
CA SER A 34 -2.82 -6.76 -2.67
C SER A 34 -3.52 -5.90 -3.74
N GLY A 35 -3.25 -4.59 -3.80
CA GLY A 35 -3.75 -3.72 -4.86
C GLY A 35 -3.23 -4.05 -6.26
N HIS A 36 -1.94 -4.38 -6.41
CA HIS A 36 -1.39 -4.80 -7.71
C HIS A 36 -1.89 -6.18 -8.13
N GLU A 37 -2.10 -7.09 -7.17
CA GLU A 37 -2.76 -8.37 -7.44
C GLU A 37 -4.20 -8.19 -7.91
N LEU A 38 -4.94 -7.24 -7.31
CA LEU A 38 -6.30 -6.92 -7.71
C LEU A 38 -6.34 -6.38 -9.15
N GLU A 39 -5.46 -5.43 -9.48
CA GLU A 39 -5.30 -4.89 -10.84
C GLU A 39 -5.04 -6.03 -11.85
N THR A 40 -4.08 -6.90 -11.55
CA THR A 40 -3.76 -8.06 -12.41
C THR A 40 -4.98 -8.96 -12.62
N ARG A 41 -5.74 -9.24 -11.55
CA ARG A 41 -6.96 -10.06 -11.63
C ARG A 41 -8.05 -9.37 -12.45
N ILE A 42 -8.20 -8.05 -12.39
CA ILE A 42 -9.15 -7.27 -13.20
C ILE A 42 -8.82 -7.43 -14.69
N LEU A 43 -7.56 -7.21 -15.06
CA LEU A 43 -7.10 -7.36 -16.44
C LEU A 43 -7.28 -8.80 -16.97
N ILE A 44 -7.05 -9.81 -16.12
CA ILE A 44 -7.32 -11.21 -16.48
C ILE A 44 -8.83 -11.44 -16.70
N ALA A 45 -9.69 -10.91 -15.84
CA ALA A 45 -11.13 -11.09 -15.98
C ALA A 45 -11.70 -10.44 -17.25
N GLU A 46 -11.19 -9.27 -17.63
CA GLU A 46 -11.51 -8.62 -18.91
C GLU A 46 -11.11 -9.52 -20.08
N ARG A 47 -9.86 -10.03 -20.08
CA ARG A 47 -9.35 -10.91 -21.15
C ARG A 47 -10.15 -12.21 -21.29
N GLN A 48 -10.71 -12.72 -20.20
CA GLN A 48 -11.56 -13.91 -20.20
C GLN A 48 -13.03 -13.60 -20.51
N GLY A 49 -13.38 -12.33 -20.75
CA GLY A 49 -14.75 -11.91 -21.05
C GLY A 49 -15.71 -11.95 -19.86
N TYR A 50 -15.20 -12.02 -18.62
CA TYR A 50 -16.03 -12.00 -17.42
C TYR A 50 -16.56 -10.62 -17.08
N ILE A 51 -15.88 -9.56 -17.53
CA ILE A 51 -16.28 -8.16 -17.38
C ILE A 51 -16.03 -7.41 -18.69
N SER A 52 -16.74 -6.31 -18.91
CA SER A 52 -16.52 -5.45 -20.07
C SER A 52 -15.23 -4.63 -19.93
N ALA A 53 -14.70 -4.14 -21.06
CA ALA A 53 -13.55 -3.23 -21.07
C ALA A 53 -13.85 -1.92 -20.30
N GLU A 54 -15.09 -1.42 -20.36
CA GLU A 54 -15.52 -0.25 -19.60
C GLU A 54 -15.47 -0.52 -18.08
N GLU A 55 -15.98 -1.66 -17.65
CA GLU A 55 -15.97 -2.04 -16.24
C GLU A 55 -14.55 -2.31 -15.73
N SER A 56 -13.72 -2.97 -16.54
CA SER A 56 -12.28 -3.14 -16.28
C SER A 56 -11.58 -1.80 -16.11
N CYS A 57 -11.77 -0.87 -17.05
CA CYS A 57 -11.18 0.47 -17.00
C CYS A 57 -11.55 1.21 -15.72
N ARG A 58 -12.84 1.18 -15.33
CA ARG A 58 -13.31 1.78 -14.08
C ARG A 58 -12.63 1.16 -12.86
N LEU A 59 -12.62 -0.18 -12.77
CA LEU A 59 -12.05 -0.90 -11.62
C LEU A 59 -10.54 -0.71 -11.51
N VAL A 60 -9.81 -0.71 -12.63
CA VAL A 60 -8.36 -0.41 -12.66
C VAL A 60 -8.12 1.03 -12.21
N THR A 61 -8.89 1.99 -12.72
CA THR A 61 -8.76 3.40 -12.33
C THR A 61 -8.94 3.60 -10.82
N ASP A 62 -9.97 2.99 -10.24
CA ASP A 62 -10.22 3.04 -8.80
C ASP A 62 -9.10 2.37 -8.00
N THR A 63 -8.62 1.21 -8.46
CA THR A 63 -7.51 0.48 -7.83
C THR A 63 -6.23 1.32 -7.83
N LEU A 64 -5.90 1.96 -8.96
CA LEU A 64 -4.74 2.85 -9.08
C LEU A 64 -4.85 4.06 -8.17
N ARG A 65 -6.05 4.64 -8.01
CA ARG A 65 -6.28 5.75 -7.08
C ARG A 65 -6.00 5.32 -5.63
N VAL A 66 -6.43 4.13 -5.23
CA VAL A 66 -6.12 3.58 -3.90
C VAL A 66 -4.61 3.35 -3.73
N LEU A 67 -3.94 2.79 -4.74
CA LEU A 67 -2.48 2.59 -4.71
C LEU A 67 -1.72 3.92 -4.58
N GLN A 68 -2.18 4.98 -5.24
CA GLN A 68 -1.59 6.33 -5.11
C GLN A 68 -1.70 6.85 -3.67
N LEU A 69 -2.86 6.68 -3.02
CA LEU A 69 -3.06 7.07 -1.62
C LEU A 69 -2.17 6.28 -0.67
N ILE A 70 -2.09 4.95 -0.85
CA ILE A 70 -1.20 4.08 -0.06
C ILE A 70 0.26 4.52 -0.22
N ASN A 71 0.69 4.80 -1.46
CA ASN A 71 2.04 5.28 -1.73
C ASN A 71 2.33 6.64 -1.07
N GLY A 72 1.36 7.57 -1.09
CA GLY A 72 1.45 8.83 -0.37
C GLY A 72 1.64 8.64 1.12
N LEU A 73 0.88 7.72 1.71
CA LEU A 73 0.98 7.40 3.13
C LEU A 73 2.30 6.72 3.49
N ILE A 74 2.78 5.76 2.70
CA ILE A 74 4.10 5.13 2.89
C ILE A 74 5.20 6.19 2.89
N ARG A 75 5.17 7.13 1.93
CA ARG A 75 6.16 8.24 1.87
C ARG A 75 6.12 9.09 3.14
N HIS A 76 4.93 9.42 3.63
CA HIS A 76 4.77 10.18 4.87
C HIS A 76 5.35 9.43 6.08
N ILE A 77 5.10 8.13 6.21
CA ILE A 77 5.65 7.30 7.29
C ILE A 77 7.18 7.19 7.19
N ASP A 78 7.70 7.03 5.98
CA ASP A 78 9.15 6.98 5.73
C ASP A 78 9.86 8.27 6.17
N GLN A 79 9.26 9.43 5.88
CA GLN A 79 9.77 10.72 6.36
C GLN A 79 9.83 10.76 7.89
N ARG A 80 8.75 10.35 8.58
CA ARG A 80 8.73 10.32 10.06
C ARG A 80 9.78 9.39 10.65
N LEU A 81 9.96 8.20 10.07
CA LEU A 81 10.99 7.24 10.50
C LEU A 81 12.41 7.80 10.31
N SER A 82 12.65 8.59 9.27
CA SER A 82 13.94 9.26 9.04
C SER A 82 14.21 10.37 10.04
N SER A 83 13.20 11.15 10.42
CA SER A 83 13.32 12.25 11.42
C SER A 83 13.50 11.75 12.86
N SER A 84 13.15 10.50 13.17
CA SER A 84 13.26 9.93 14.52
C SER A 84 14.57 9.19 14.80
N ARG A 85 15.51 9.13 13.85
CA ARG A 85 16.86 8.61 14.12
C ARG A 85 17.62 9.65 14.96
N PRO A 86 18.13 9.33 16.16
CA PRO A 86 19.08 10.21 16.85
C PRO A 86 20.26 10.44 15.92
N THR A 87 20.67 11.69 15.74
CA THR A 87 21.94 12.02 15.09
C THR A 87 23.05 11.31 15.85
N ALA A 88 23.63 10.27 15.24
CA ALA A 88 24.86 9.66 15.72
C ALA A 88 26.00 10.65 15.45
N ASN A 89 26.12 11.70 16.26
CA ASN A 89 27.32 12.52 16.36
C ASN A 89 27.85 12.42 17.79
N GLY A 90 28.43 11.26 18.07
CA GLY A 90 29.43 11.10 19.13
C GLY A 90 30.80 11.29 18.52
N GLU A 91 31.21 12.53 18.30
CA GLU A 91 32.62 12.88 18.14
C GLU A 91 32.91 14.08 19.04
N ARG A 92 33.58 13.81 20.18
CA ARG A 92 34.45 14.80 20.81
C ARG A 92 35.87 14.53 20.31
N PRO A 93 36.48 15.46 19.57
CA PRO A 93 37.93 15.59 19.54
C PRO A 93 38.34 16.65 20.57
N THR A 94 39.12 16.18 21.54
CA THR A 94 40.09 16.86 22.44
C THR A 94 40.06 18.38 22.55
#